data_AF-A0A661TJH5-F1
#
_entry.id   AF-A0A661TJH5-F1
#
_cell.length_a   1.000
_cell.length_b   1.000
_cell.length_c   1.000
_cell.angle_alpha   90.00
_cell.angle_beta   90.00
_cell.angle_gamma   90.00
#
_symmetry.space_group_name_H-M   'P 1'
#
loop_
_entity.id
_entity.type
_entity.pdbx_description
1 polymer ?
#
loop_
_entity_poly.entity_id
_entity_poly.type
_entity_poly.pdbx_seq_one_letter_code
_entity_poly.pdbx_strand_id
1 'polypeptide(L)'
;MSIIDLTNMAMEDTFEATILPKGEEAKLRLINIVTGTDKNNEAYMMPFFESVDDPYCKEFGDYLPLPNSDMSPKKLNDSKNRINSFLAAFDIDGSKEIVIEEVRGNEGWAILGIGTDQSDQPVNKISRYSSGQ
;
A
#
# COMPACT_ATOMS: atom_id res chain seq x y z
N MET A 1 -23.38 29.13 6.36
CA MET A 1 -21.95 29.00 6.68
C MET A 1 -21.86 27.99 7.79
N SER A 2 -21.23 26.84 7.56
CA SER A 2 -21.14 25.79 8.60
C SER A 2 -19.92 26.08 9.46
N ILE A 3 -20.11 26.19 10.78
CA ILE A 3 -19.03 26.33 11.76
C ILE A 3 -18.83 24.95 12.38
N ILE A 4 -17.59 24.47 12.39
CA ILE A 4 -17.20 23.28 13.14
C ILE A 4 -16.69 23.77 14.50
N ASP A 5 -17.38 23.38 15.57
CA ASP A 5 -16.98 23.69 16.95
C ASP A 5 -16.28 22.47 17.56
N LEU A 6 -15.00 22.65 17.88
CA LEU A 6 -14.12 21.61 18.43
C LEU A 6 -13.86 21.79 19.93
N THR A 7 -14.48 22.79 20.59
CA THR A 7 -14.15 23.16 21.98
C THR A 7 -14.42 22.07 23.02
N ASN A 8 -15.24 21.06 22.70
CA ASN A 8 -15.52 19.92 23.57
C ASN A 8 -14.83 18.62 23.13
N MET A 9 -13.93 18.65 22.15
CA MET A 9 -13.15 17.47 21.76
C MET A 9 -11.89 17.40 22.62
N ALA A 10 -11.78 16.33 23.43
CA ALA A 10 -10.55 15.98 24.10
C ALA A 10 -9.54 15.49 23.05
N MET A 11 -8.61 16.36 22.67
CA MET A 11 -7.51 16.04 21.73
C MET A 11 -6.35 15.29 22.40
N GLU A 12 -6.47 15.06 23.70
CA GLU A 12 -5.48 14.41 24.56
C GLU A 12 -5.43 12.90 24.35
N ASP A 13 -6.52 12.29 23.83
CA ASP A 13 -6.63 10.86 23.52
C ASP A 13 -6.06 10.52 22.13
N THR A 14 -5.06 11.26 21.67
CA THR A 14 -4.37 10.98 20.41
C THR A 14 -3.25 9.96 20.63
N PHE A 15 -3.01 9.13 19.62
CA PHE A 15 -1.87 8.21 19.61
C PHE A 15 -0.81 8.71 18.65
N GLU A 16 0.45 8.42 18.96
CA GLU A 16 1.52 8.55 17.99
C GLU A 16 1.54 7.29 17.11
N ALA A 17 1.50 7.49 15.80
CA ALA A 17 1.51 6.38 14.86
C ALA A 17 2.83 5.60 14.94
N THR A 18 2.74 4.27 14.97
CA THR A 18 3.87 3.35 15.06
C THR A 18 4.26 2.81 13.68
N ILE A 19 5.40 2.13 13.61
CA ILE A 19 5.77 1.30 12.47
C ILE A 19 6.05 -0.12 12.96
N LEU A 20 5.69 -1.11 12.14
CA LEU A 20 5.99 -2.51 12.43
C LEU A 20 7.47 -2.83 12.13
N PRO A 21 8.09 -3.76 12.90
CA PRO A 21 9.45 -4.24 12.66
C PRO A 21 9.75 -4.68 11.22
N LYS A 22 11.00 -4.45 10.79
CA LYS A 22 11.51 -4.98 9.52
C LYS A 22 11.51 -6.51 9.53
N GLY A 23 10.99 -7.11 8.47
CA GLY A 23 10.93 -8.56 8.27
C GLY A 23 9.69 -9.20 8.90
N GLU A 24 8.83 -8.42 9.56
CA GLU A 24 7.57 -8.90 10.09
C GLU A 24 6.61 -9.26 8.95
N GLU A 25 5.96 -10.42 9.07
CA GLU A 25 4.83 -10.78 8.23
C GLU A 25 3.56 -10.26 8.90
N ALA A 26 2.85 -9.38 8.21
CA ALA A 26 1.67 -8.69 8.73
C ALA A 26 0.48 -8.91 7.82
N LYS A 27 -0.71 -8.98 8.44
CA LYS A 27 -1.98 -8.93 7.74
C LYS A 27 -2.36 -7.49 7.48
N LEU A 28 -2.57 -7.16 6.21
CA LEU A 28 -2.82 -5.82 5.73
C LEU A 28 -4.20 -5.73 5.12
N ARG A 29 -4.87 -4.59 5.28
CA ARG A 29 -6.10 -4.26 4.56
C ARG A 29 -5.81 -3.22 3.49
N LEU A 30 -6.28 -3.47 2.27
CA LEU A 30 -6.19 -2.52 1.16
C LEU A 30 -7.21 -1.38 1.37
N ILE A 31 -6.73 -0.16 1.60
CA ILE A 31 -7.61 1.00 1.87
C ILE A 31 -7.86 1.84 0.61
N ASN A 32 -6.88 1.91 -0.28
CA ASN A 32 -6.98 2.69 -1.51
C ASN A 32 -5.97 2.22 -2.57
N ILE A 33 -6.18 2.59 -3.83
CA ILE A 33 -5.18 2.49 -4.90
C ILE A 33 -5.14 3.83 -5.62
N VAL A 34 -3.95 4.43 -5.70
CA VAL A 34 -3.72 5.64 -6.50
C VAL A 34 -2.99 5.26 -7.79
N THR A 35 -3.42 5.80 -8.92
CA THR A 35 -2.71 5.67 -10.19
C THR A 35 -2.12 7.01 -10.62
N GLY A 36 -0.99 6.99 -11.30
CA GLY A 36 -0.41 8.22 -11.83
C GLY A 36 0.75 7.96 -12.78
N THR A 37 1.48 9.03 -13.06
CA THR A 37 2.70 9.00 -13.86
C THR A 37 3.85 9.55 -13.01
N ASP A 38 4.99 8.86 -13.01
CA ASP A 38 6.16 9.27 -12.26
C ASP A 38 6.96 10.38 -12.98
N LYS A 39 8.05 10.85 -12.35
CA LYS A 39 8.93 11.88 -12.91
C LYS A 39 9.66 11.48 -14.21
N ASN A 40 9.65 10.20 -14.56
CA ASN A 40 10.25 9.64 -15.77
C ASN A 40 9.19 9.37 -16.85
N ASN A 41 7.96 9.84 -16.67
CA ASN A 41 6.83 9.58 -17.56
C ASN A 41 6.36 8.11 -17.57
N GLU A 42 6.67 7.35 -16.51
CA GLU A 42 6.26 5.95 -16.36
C GLU A 42 4.97 5.84 -15.55
N ALA A 43 3.99 5.11 -16.07
CA ALA A 43 2.73 4.88 -15.38
C ALA A 43 2.94 3.96 -14.16
N TYR A 44 2.22 4.24 -13.07
CA TYR A 44 2.28 3.44 -11.84
C TYR A 44 0.91 3.28 -11.20
N MET A 45 0.81 2.25 -10.36
CA MET A 45 -0.22 2.13 -9.34
C MET A 45 0.43 2.07 -7.95
N MET A 46 -0.27 2.58 -6.95
CA MET A 46 0.20 2.64 -5.58
C MET A 46 -0.93 2.23 -4.64
N PRO A 47 -1.05 0.93 -4.31
CA PRO A 47 -1.93 0.48 -3.25
C PRO A 47 -1.46 1.02 -1.90
N PHE A 48 -2.42 1.39 -1.06
CA PHE A 48 -2.24 1.83 0.32
C PHE A 48 -2.84 0.80 1.27
N PHE A 49 -2.20 0.67 2.43
CA PHE A 49 -2.48 -0.36 3.40
C PHE A 49 -2.56 0.19 4.81
N GLU A 50 -3.40 -0.43 5.62
CA GLU A 50 -3.38 -0.37 7.09
C GLU A 50 -3.08 -1.76 7.65
N SER A 51 -2.47 -1.82 8.84
CA SER A 51 -2.33 -3.08 9.57
C SER A 51 -3.67 -3.49 10.18
N VAL A 52 -4.07 -4.75 10.00
CA VAL A 52 -5.30 -5.27 10.60
C VAL A 52 -5.12 -5.50 12.11
N ASP A 53 -3.91 -5.86 12.53
CA ASP A 53 -3.61 -6.26 13.90
C ASP A 53 -3.09 -5.12 14.79
N ASP A 54 -2.64 -4.01 14.18
CA ASP A 54 -2.17 -2.82 14.89
C ASP A 54 -2.87 -1.55 14.35
N PRO A 55 -3.93 -1.05 15.02
CA PRO A 55 -4.65 0.14 14.59
C PRO A 55 -3.84 1.43 14.76
N TYR A 56 -2.70 1.38 15.46
CA TYR A 56 -1.81 2.52 15.63
C TYR A 56 -0.68 2.53 14.59
N CYS A 57 -0.54 1.46 13.80
CA CYS A 57 0.43 1.41 12.72
C CYS A 57 0.09 2.47 11.67
N LYS A 58 1.09 3.27 11.29
CA LYS A 58 0.97 4.27 10.23
C LYS A 58 0.58 3.61 8.92
N GLU A 59 -0.38 4.20 8.21
CA GLU A 59 -0.70 3.81 6.83
C GLU A 59 0.53 3.92 5.92
N PHE A 60 0.64 3.01 4.96
CA PHE A 60 1.75 3.01 4.03
C PHE A 60 1.35 2.47 2.66
N GLY A 61 2.11 2.86 1.64
CA GLY A 61 1.88 2.43 0.26
C GLY A 61 3.01 1.57 -0.29
N ASP A 62 2.73 0.89 -1.40
CA ASP A 62 3.74 0.25 -2.23
C ASP A 62 3.73 0.81 -3.66
N TYR A 63 4.89 1.16 -4.19
CA TYR A 63 4.98 1.64 -5.57
C TYR A 63 5.09 0.46 -6.53
N LEU A 64 4.11 0.33 -7.42
CA LEU A 64 4.05 -0.71 -8.44
C LEU A 64 4.09 -0.07 -9.84
N PRO A 65 5.23 -0.11 -10.55
CA PRO A 65 5.32 0.41 -11.92
C PRO A 65 4.48 -0.46 -12.86
N LEU A 66 3.68 0.16 -13.72
CA LEU A 66 2.85 -0.57 -14.69
C LEU A 66 3.67 -1.02 -15.90
N PRO A 67 3.54 -2.29 -16.34
CA PRO A 67 4.23 -2.83 -17.52
C PRO A 67 4.00 -1.98 -18.78
N ASN A 68 5.08 -1.64 -19.50
CA ASN A 68 4.98 -1.02 -20.81
C ASN A 68 6.06 -1.55 -21.78
N SER A 69 5.95 -1.14 -23.05
CA SER A 69 6.83 -1.58 -24.14
C SER A 69 8.28 -1.13 -24.03
N ASP A 70 8.54 -0.07 -23.27
CA ASP A 70 9.83 0.61 -23.22
C ASP A 70 10.72 0.05 -22.10
N MET A 71 10.12 -0.76 -21.21
CA MET A 71 10.84 -1.51 -20.19
C MET A 71 11.75 -2.58 -20.82
N SER A 72 12.95 -2.73 -20.25
CA SER A 72 13.82 -3.87 -20.58
C SER A 72 13.13 -5.19 -20.21
N PRO A 73 13.47 -6.32 -20.87
CA PRO A 73 12.82 -7.61 -20.60
C PRO A 73 12.85 -8.00 -19.11
N LYS A 74 13.95 -7.69 -18.41
CA LYS A 74 14.07 -7.91 -16.96
C LYS A 74 13.09 -7.05 -16.16
N LYS A 75 13.08 -5.73 -16.39
CA LYS A 75 12.19 -4.80 -15.67
C LYS A 75 10.72 -5.13 -15.91
N LEU A 76 10.38 -5.47 -17.15
CA LEU A 76 9.03 -5.88 -17.54
C LEU A 76 8.58 -7.13 -16.78
N ASN A 77 9.45 -8.14 -16.69
CA ASN A 77 9.19 -9.35 -15.93
C ASN A 77 9.05 -9.06 -14.42
N ASP A 78 9.94 -8.25 -13.86
CA ASP A 78 9.94 -7.92 -12.44
C ASP A 78 8.67 -7.13 -12.04
N SER A 79 8.25 -6.18 -12.88
CA SER A 79 6.98 -5.43 -12.72
C SER A 79 5.77 -6.37 -12.76
N LYS A 80 5.67 -7.24 -13.77
CA LYS A 80 4.58 -8.22 -13.89
C LYS A 80 4.53 -9.17 -12.69
N ASN A 81 5.68 -9.70 -12.26
CA ASN A 81 5.74 -10.58 -11.10
C ASN A 81 5.28 -9.88 -9.83
N ARG A 82 5.69 -8.62 -9.60
CA ARG A 82 5.31 -7.87 -8.42
C ARG A 82 3.80 -7.57 -8.38
N ILE A 83 3.23 -7.18 -9.52
CA ILE A 83 1.77 -6.97 -9.66
C ILE A 83 1.04 -8.29 -9.44
N ASN A 84 1.47 -9.40 -10.06
CA ASN A 84 0.85 -10.71 -9.85
C ASN A 84 0.89 -11.14 -8.38
N SER A 85 2.01 -10.90 -7.68
CA SER A 85 2.11 -11.21 -6.25
C SER A 85 1.18 -10.35 -5.40
N PHE A 86 1.02 -9.05 -5.73
CA PHE A 86 0.03 -8.19 -5.09
C PHE A 86 -1.39 -8.72 -5.30
N LEU A 87 -1.77 -8.97 -6.56
CA LEU A 87 -3.10 -9.47 -6.90
C LEU A 87 -3.42 -10.79 -6.20
N ALA A 88 -2.46 -11.72 -6.19
CA ALA A 88 -2.61 -13.01 -5.51
C ALA A 88 -2.70 -12.87 -3.99
N ALA A 89 -1.94 -11.97 -3.37
CA ALA A 89 -1.95 -11.80 -1.92
C ALA A 89 -3.25 -11.17 -1.39
N PHE A 90 -3.95 -10.39 -2.22
CA PHE A 90 -5.19 -9.70 -1.85
C PHE A 90 -6.44 -10.26 -2.55
N ASP A 91 -6.33 -11.45 -3.16
CA ASP A 91 -7.42 -12.13 -3.88
C ASP A 91 -8.12 -11.24 -4.93
N ILE A 92 -7.33 -10.56 -5.76
CA ILE A 92 -7.80 -9.66 -6.82
C ILE A 92 -7.71 -10.37 -8.18
N ASP A 93 -8.83 -10.43 -8.89
CA ASP A 93 -8.91 -10.99 -10.24
C ASP A 93 -8.25 -10.07 -11.28
N GLY A 94 -6.98 -10.34 -11.57
CA GLY A 94 -6.19 -9.61 -12.58
C GLY A 94 -6.63 -9.79 -14.03
N SER A 95 -7.65 -10.61 -14.30
CA SER A 95 -8.19 -10.76 -15.67
C SER A 95 -9.22 -9.68 -16.03
N LYS A 96 -9.60 -8.84 -15.06
CA LYS A 96 -10.60 -7.79 -15.20
C LYS A 96 -10.02 -6.42 -14.85
N GLU A 97 -10.77 -5.38 -15.19
CA GLU A 97 -10.49 -4.04 -14.69
C GLU A 97 -10.65 -4.01 -13.17
N ILE A 98 -9.68 -3.39 -12.48
CA ILE A 98 -9.70 -3.27 -11.02
C ILE A 98 -10.57 -2.06 -10.65
N VAL A 99 -11.75 -2.32 -10.11
CA VAL A 99 -12.61 -1.28 -9.53
C VAL A 99 -12.24 -1.09 -8.07
N ILE A 100 -11.68 0.08 -7.73
CA ILE A 100 -11.13 0.36 -6.38
C ILE A 100 -12.14 0.08 -5.27
N GLU A 101 -13.41 0.46 -5.48
CA GLU A 101 -14.48 0.26 -4.50
C GLU A 101 -14.82 -1.21 -4.26
N GLU A 102 -14.53 -2.10 -5.22
CA GLU A 102 -14.78 -3.55 -5.10
C GLU A 102 -13.64 -4.28 -4.37
N VAL A 103 -12.42 -3.75 -4.43
CA VAL A 103 -11.23 -4.35 -3.81
C VAL A 103 -10.84 -3.69 -2.49
N ARG A 104 -11.39 -2.50 -2.19
CA ARG A 104 -11.19 -1.84 -0.89
C ARG A 104 -11.71 -2.75 0.22
N GLY A 105 -10.87 -2.95 1.23
CA GLY A 105 -11.17 -3.83 2.35
C GLY A 105 -10.63 -5.25 2.17
N ASN A 106 -10.16 -5.63 0.98
CA ASN A 106 -9.49 -6.91 0.80
C ASN A 106 -8.28 -7.00 1.74
N GLU A 107 -8.14 -8.16 2.37
CA GLU A 107 -7.07 -8.42 3.32
C GLU A 107 -6.06 -9.39 2.69
N GLY A 108 -4.78 -9.13 2.92
CA GLY A 108 -3.68 -9.91 2.37
C GLY A 108 -2.46 -9.91 3.28
N TRP A 109 -1.55 -10.85 3.05
CA TRP A 109 -0.34 -10.98 3.86
C TRP A 109 0.87 -10.43 3.12
N ALA A 110 1.75 -9.74 3.85
CA ALA A 110 3.02 -9.26 3.30
C ALA A 110 4.11 -9.22 4.37
N ILE A 111 5.36 -9.41 3.91
CA ILE A 111 6.56 -9.15 4.69
C ILE A 111 6.92 -7.67 4.55
N LEU A 112 7.09 -7.02 5.68
CA LEU A 112 7.36 -5.60 5.78
C LEU A 112 8.86 -5.30 5.77
N GLY A 113 9.19 -4.13 5.24
CA GLY A 113 10.47 -3.48 5.43
C GLY A 113 10.29 -2.09 6.03
N ILE A 114 11.40 -1.38 6.17
CA ILE A 114 11.41 0.03 6.56
C ILE A 114 11.89 0.85 5.36
N GLY A 115 11.14 1.88 5.02
CA GLY A 115 11.49 2.93 4.07
C GLY A 115 11.45 4.30 4.72
N THR A 116 11.48 5.33 3.90
CA THR A 116 11.27 6.73 4.33
C THR A 116 10.15 7.35 3.52
N ASP A 117 9.36 8.22 4.17
CA ASP A 117 8.41 9.09 3.48
C ASP A 117 9.10 10.35 2.91
N GLN A 118 8.31 11.28 2.36
CA GLN A 118 8.83 12.52 1.77
C GLN A 118 9.48 13.48 2.79
N SER A 119 9.24 13.26 4.08
CA SER A 119 9.79 14.03 5.19
C SER A 119 10.95 13.29 5.88
N ASP A 120 11.53 12.29 5.21
CA ASP A 120 12.57 11.38 5.71
C ASP A 120 12.17 10.64 7.00
N GLN A 121 10.88 10.52 7.30
CA GLN A 121 10.42 9.77 8.47
C GLN A 121 10.29 8.28 8.12
N PRO A 122 10.66 7.38 9.05
CA PRO A 122 10.47 5.95 8.87
C PRO A 122 9.00 5.61 8.59
N VAL A 123 8.78 4.74 7.61
CA VAL A 123 7.47 4.18 7.28
C VAL A 123 7.63 2.71 6.91
N ASN A 124 6.60 1.91 7.17
CA ASN A 124 6.56 0.56 6.63
C ASN A 124 6.55 0.60 5.10
N LYS A 125 7.12 -0.42 4.49
CA LYS A 125 7.05 -0.66 3.05
C LYS A 125 6.85 -2.14 2.79
N ILE A 126 6.29 -2.48 1.64
CA ILE A 126 6.23 -3.88 1.23
C ILE A 126 7.63 -4.34 0.82
N SER A 127 8.16 -5.34 1.52
CA SER A 127 9.37 -6.06 1.10
C SER A 127 9.00 -7.20 0.15
N ARG A 128 7.92 -7.94 0.45
CA ARG A 128 7.42 -9.05 -0.37
C ARG A 128 5.96 -9.32 -0.04
N TYR A 129 5.13 -9.53 -1.04
CA TYR A 129 3.78 -10.05 -0.84
C TYR A 129 3.83 -11.56 -0.57
N SER A 130 3.05 -12.02 0.40
CA SER A 130 2.86 -13.43 0.68
C SER A 130 1.56 -13.87 0.02
N SER A 131 1.64 -14.48 -1.16
CA SER A 131 0.50 -15.21 -1.72
C SER A 131 0.21 -16.39 -0.80
N GLY A 132 -1.04 -16.51 -0.34
CA GLY A 132 -1.46 -17.60 0.56
C GLY A 132 -1.00 -18.98 0.05
N GLN A 133 -0.57 -19.82 0.99
CA GLN A 133 -0.42 -21.26 0.80
C GLN A 133 -1.78 -21.90 0.50
#